data_AF-A0AA39C3F5-F1
#
_entry.id   AF-A0AA39C3F5-F1
#
_cell.length_a   1.000
_cell.length_b   1.000
_cell.length_c   1.000
_cell.angle_alpha   90.00
_cell.angle_beta   90.00
_cell.angle_gamma   90.00
#
_symmetry.space_group_name_H-M   'P 1'
#
loop_
_entity.id
_entity.type
_entity.pdbx_description
1 polymer ?
#
loop_
_entity_poly.entity_id
_entity_poly.type
_entity_poly.pdbx_seq_one_letter_code
_entity_poly.pdbx_strand_id
1 'polypeptide(L)'
;MHKYLEKKNEVNFDKIFNQMLGYLLFKDFCESMSEEPIPQLRFYEEIKAYEKLECPEERRKLAREIYDNFIMKELLAHSHVNMRSLILYSHHFQD
;
A
#
# COMPACT_ATOMS: atom_id res chain seq x y z
N MET A 1 -5.04 18.09 23.17
CA MET A 1 -5.45 16.78 22.60
C MET A 1 -4.27 15.82 22.41
N HIS A 2 -3.17 16.21 21.76
CA HIS A 2 -2.00 15.31 21.54
C HIS A 2 -1.49 14.60 22.81
N LYS A 3 -1.15 15.36 23.86
CA LYS A 3 -0.67 14.81 25.15
C LYS A 3 -1.63 13.81 25.82
N TYR A 4 -2.93 13.88 25.51
CA TYR A 4 -3.92 12.93 26.03
C TYR A 4 -3.91 11.62 25.24
N LEU A 5 -3.87 11.70 23.91
CA LEU A 5 -3.76 10.53 23.02
C LEU A 5 -2.44 9.79 23.26
N GLU A 6 -1.36 10.53 23.49
CA GLU A 6 -0.04 9.98 23.81
C GLU A 6 -0.06 9.20 25.12
N LYS A 7 -0.68 9.75 26.18
CA LYS A 7 -0.90 9.03 27.45
C LYS A 7 -1.75 7.76 27.31
N LYS A 8 -2.67 7.74 26.34
CA LYS A 8 -3.48 6.56 26.00
C LYS A 8 -2.80 5.59 25.03
N ASN A 9 -1.56 5.88 24.64
CA ASN A 9 -0.82 5.14 23.64
C ASN A 9 -1.59 5.04 22.31
N GLU A 10 -2.32 6.09 21.94
CA GLU A 10 -3.12 6.18 20.71
C GLU A 10 -2.35 6.84 19.56
N VAL A 11 -1.18 7.41 19.83
CA VAL A 11 -0.31 8.06 18.84
C VAL A 11 0.71 7.04 18.33
N ASN A 12 0.27 6.08 17.54
CA ASN A 12 1.14 5.16 16.81
C ASN A 12 0.58 4.88 15.42
N PHE A 13 1.43 4.36 14.53
CA PHE A 13 1.11 4.15 13.13
C PHE A 13 -0.14 3.27 12.96
N ASP A 14 -0.16 2.08 13.56
CA ASP A 14 -1.28 1.15 13.41
C ASP A 14 -2.62 1.76 13.84
N LYS A 15 -2.65 2.50 14.94
CA LYS A 15 -3.90 3.11 15.44
C LYS A 15 -4.36 4.27 14.57
N ILE A 16 -3.44 5.09 14.07
CA ILE A 16 -3.78 6.23 13.21
C ILE A 16 -4.16 5.73 11.82
N PHE A 17 -3.36 4.85 11.23
CA PHE A 17 -3.53 4.34 9.87
C PHE A 17 -4.81 3.49 9.71
N ASN A 18 -5.23 2.75 10.74
CA ASN A 18 -6.45 1.95 10.67
C ASN A 18 -7.74 2.74 10.98
N GLN A 19 -7.63 4.01 11.40
CA GLN A 19 -8.79 4.89 11.55
C GLN A 19 -9.07 5.60 10.24
N MET A 20 -10.33 5.65 9.79
CA MET A 20 -10.71 6.32 8.53
C MET A 20 -10.15 7.75 8.42
N LEU A 21 -10.34 8.56 9.48
CA LEU A 21 -9.83 9.94 9.50
C LEU A 21 -8.30 10.00 9.59
N GLY A 22 -7.68 9.11 10.36
CA GLY A 22 -6.23 9.06 10.48
C GLY A 22 -5.55 8.64 9.18
N TYR A 23 -6.15 7.69 8.45
CA TYR A 23 -5.73 7.31 7.10
C TYR A 23 -5.83 8.47 6.11
N LEU A 24 -6.96 9.18 6.07
CA LEU A 24 -7.14 10.31 5.15
C LEU A 24 -6.13 11.42 5.41
N LEU A 25 -5.85 11.74 6.68
CA LEU A 25 -4.82 12.73 7.05
C LEU A 25 -3.42 12.25 6.70
N PHE A 26 -3.12 10.96 6.90
CA PHE A 26 -1.85 10.37 6.52
C PHE A 26 -1.65 10.43 4.99
N LYS A 27 -2.69 10.07 4.22
CA LYS A 27 -2.67 10.15 2.76
C LYS A 27 -2.46 11.58 2.27
N ASP A 28 -3.22 12.53 2.80
CA ASP A 28 -3.09 13.95 2.45
C ASP A 28 -1.68 14.47 2.76
N PHE A 29 -1.12 14.11 3.91
CA PHE A 29 0.26 14.44 4.25
C PHE A 29 1.26 13.87 3.22
N CYS A 30 1.11 12.60 2.84
CA CYS A 30 1.96 11.96 1.83
C CYS A 30 1.82 12.59 0.44
N GLU A 31 0.65 13.12 0.07
CA GLU A 31 0.39 13.70 -1.25
C GLU A 31 0.73 15.19 -1.33
N SER A 32 0.59 15.94 -0.23
CA SER A 32 0.72 17.39 -0.20
C SER A 32 2.03 17.89 0.42
N MET A 33 2.63 17.14 1.34
CA MET A 33 3.80 17.57 2.11
C MET A 33 5.07 16.77 1.77
N SER A 34 4.95 15.65 1.05
CA SER A 34 6.11 14.86 0.65
C SER A 34 6.80 15.47 -0.57
N GLU A 35 8.10 15.75 -0.47
CA GLU A 35 8.92 16.24 -1.60
C GLU A 35 9.11 15.15 -2.66
N GLU A 36 9.14 13.88 -2.25
CA GLU A 36 9.29 12.72 -3.12
C GLU A 36 8.01 11.87 -3.15
N PRO A 37 7.69 11.23 -4.30
CA PRO A 37 6.57 10.31 -4.37
C PRO A 37 6.80 9.12 -3.45
N ILE A 38 5.77 8.69 -2.71
CA ILE A 38 5.81 7.52 -1.81
C ILE A 38 5.18 6.32 -2.53
N PRO A 39 5.97 5.42 -3.15
CA PRO A 39 5.42 4.33 -3.96
C PRO A 39 4.61 3.33 -3.15
N GLN A 40 4.95 3.14 -1.87
CA GLN A 40 4.27 2.19 -0.98
C GLN A 40 2.81 2.58 -0.73
N LEU A 41 2.53 3.89 -0.62
CA LEU A 41 1.15 4.38 -0.46
C LEU A 41 0.33 4.14 -1.72
N ARG A 42 0.91 4.39 -2.89
CA ARG A 42 0.25 4.09 -4.18
C ARG A 42 -0.01 2.60 -4.33
N PHE A 43 0.98 1.76 -4.02
CA PHE A 43 0.82 0.31 -4.07
C PHE A 43 -0.29 -0.17 -3.12
N TYR A 44 -0.34 0.35 -1.89
CA TYR A 44 -1.41 0.04 -0.94
C TYR A 44 -2.79 0.41 -1.51
N GLU A 45 -2.97 1.61 -2.06
CA GLU A 45 -4.25 2.05 -2.64
C GLU A 45 -4.71 1.16 -3.81
N GLU A 46 -3.80 0.75 -4.69
CA GLU A 46 -4.11 -0.15 -5.79
C GLU A 46 -4.57 -1.53 -5.27
N ILE A 47 -3.93 -2.06 -4.23
CA ILE A 47 -4.37 -3.31 -3.57
C ILE A 47 -5.78 -3.12 -2.95
N LYS A 48 -6.04 -2.00 -2.26
CA LYS A 48 -7.38 -1.73 -1.71
C LYS A 48 -8.44 -1.56 -2.78
N ALA A 49 -8.09 -1.04 -3.96
CA ALA A 49 -8.99 -0.98 -5.11
C ALA A 49 -9.26 -2.38 -5.68
N TYR A 50 -8.20 -3.19 -5.83
CA TYR A 50 -8.28 -4.58 -6.26
C TYR A 50 -9.19 -5.44 -5.35
N GLU A 51 -9.08 -5.28 -4.03
CA GLU A 51 -9.93 -5.99 -3.05
C GLU A 51 -11.44 -5.70 -3.22
N LYS A 52 -11.79 -4.55 -3.80
CA LYS A 52 -13.19 -4.14 -4.00
C LYS A 52 -13.76 -4.59 -5.34
N LEU A 53 -12.93 -5.04 -6.28
CA LEU A 53 -13.40 -5.50 -7.58
C LEU A 53 -14.10 -6.85 -7.43
N GLU A 54 -15.33 -6.97 -7.93
CA GLU A 54 -16.09 -8.23 -7.94
C GLU A 54 -15.93 -8.97 -9.28
N CYS A 55 -15.76 -8.23 -10.38
CA CYS A 55 -15.62 -8.78 -11.73
C CYS A 55 -14.27 -9.48 -11.91
N PRO A 56 -14.24 -10.78 -12.26
CA PRO A 56 -12.99 -11.53 -12.43
C PRO A 56 -12.07 -10.98 -13.53
N GLU A 57 -12.64 -10.46 -14.62
CA GLU A 57 -11.86 -9.91 -15.74
C GLU A 57 -11.15 -8.62 -15.34
N GLU A 58 -11.87 -7.71 -14.68
CA GLU A 58 -11.32 -6.45 -14.15
C GLU A 58 -10.27 -6.75 -13.08
N ARG A 59 -10.54 -7.73 -12.21
CA ARG A 59 -9.61 -8.17 -11.18
C ARG A 59 -8.32 -8.70 -11.80
N ARG A 60 -8.39 -9.54 -12.84
CA ARG A 60 -7.21 -10.07 -13.55
C ARG A 60 -6.43 -8.96 -14.26
N LYS A 61 -7.11 -7.99 -14.84
CA LYS A 61 -6.48 -6.83 -15.47
C LYS A 61 -5.71 -5.99 -14.44
N LEU A 62 -6.37 -5.60 -13.34
CA LEU A 62 -5.75 -4.78 -12.31
C LEU A 62 -4.60 -5.52 -11.60
N ALA A 63 -4.72 -6.82 -11.34
CA ALA A 63 -3.61 -7.62 -10.80
C ALA A 63 -2.36 -7.57 -11.68
N ARG A 64 -2.53 -7.63 -13.00
CA ARG A 64 -1.41 -7.52 -13.95
C ARG A 64 -0.79 -6.14 -13.91
N GLU A 65 -1.61 -5.09 -13.91
CA GLU A 65 -1.14 -3.70 -13.82
C GLU A 65 -0.38 -3.44 -12.51
N ILE A 66 -0.84 -3.97 -11.38
CA ILE A 66 -0.16 -3.87 -10.07
C ILE A 66 1.20 -4.58 -10.12
N TYR A 67 1.24 -5.79 -10.67
CA TYR A 67 2.47 -6.56 -10.79
C TYR A 67 3.51 -5.83 -11.64
N ASP A 68 3.14 -5.38 -12.83
CA ASP A 68 4.06 -4.74 -13.78
C ASP A 68 4.56 -3.38 -13.26
N ASN A 69 3.68 -2.60 -12.61
CA ASN A 69 4.03 -1.24 -12.20
C ASN A 69 4.76 -1.13 -10.87
N PHE A 70 4.56 -2.08 -9.95
CA PHE A 70 5.12 -1.99 -8.60
C PHE A 70 6.08 -3.14 -8.30
N ILE A 71 5.65 -4.37 -8.51
CA ILE A 71 6.43 -5.56 -8.13
C ILE A 71 7.62 -5.76 -9.08
N MET A 72 7.39 -5.68 -10.39
CA MET A 72 8.43 -5.87 -11.40
C MET A 72 9.47 -4.74 -11.37
N LYS A 73 9.03 -3.50 -11.13
CA LYS A 73 9.95 -2.35 -11.03
C LYS A 73 10.81 -2.41 -9.76
N GLU A 74 10.25 -2.80 -8.62
CA GLU A 74 11.04 -2.98 -7.38
C GLU A 74 12.01 -4.17 -7.47
N LEU A 75 11.62 -5.26 -8.13
CA LEU A 75 12.51 -6.38 -8.44
C LEU A 75 13.77 -5.94 -9.18
N LEU A 76 13.61 -5.05 -10.16
CA LEU A 76 14.71 -4.47 -10.95
C LEU A 76 15.53 -3.44 -10.16
N ALA A 77 14.92 -2.73 -9.20
CA ALA A 77 15.57 -1.68 -8.42
C ALA A 77 16.45 -2.22 -7.26
N HIS A 78 16.34 -3.49 -6.88
CA HIS A 78 17.11 -4.14 -5.80
C HIS A 78 17.07 -3.41 -4.43
N SER A 79 16.14 -2.49 -4.25
CA SER A 79 15.95 -1.76 -2.99
C SER A 79 15.00 -2.54 -2.08
N HIS A 80 15.60 -3.10 -1.02
CA HIS A 80 15.00 -3.76 0.14
C HIS A 80 14.73 -5.28 0.07
N VAL A 81 15.56 -5.95 0.87
CA VAL A 81 15.68 -7.37 1.16
C VAL A 81 14.44 -7.88 1.92
N ASN A 82 13.39 -8.36 1.22
CA ASN A 82 12.56 -9.51 1.66
C ASN A 82 11.43 -9.94 0.69
N MET A 83 11.29 -9.37 -0.50
CA MET A 83 10.11 -9.64 -1.34
C MET A 83 10.15 -10.94 -2.13
N ARG A 84 11.31 -11.63 -2.21
CA ARG A 84 11.49 -12.80 -3.09
C ARG A 84 10.49 -13.94 -2.82
N SER A 85 10.14 -14.20 -1.56
CA SER A 85 9.17 -15.24 -1.19
C SER A 85 7.74 -14.86 -1.54
N LEU A 86 7.33 -13.61 -1.28
CA LEU A 86 5.99 -13.09 -1.59
C LEU A 86 5.71 -13.07 -3.11
N ILE A 87 6.75 -12.82 -3.90
CA ILE A 87 6.69 -12.77 -5.37
C ILE A 87 6.48 -14.15 -6.00
N LEU A 88 7.05 -15.20 -5.41
CA LEU A 88 6.81 -16.57 -5.89
C LEU A 88 5.33 -16.97 -5.71
N TYR A 89 4.71 -16.53 -4.62
CA TYR A 89 3.28 -16.76 -4.39
C TYR A 89 2.40 -15.98 -5.38
N SER A 90 2.73 -14.73 -5.72
CA SER A 90 1.92 -13.95 -6.68
C SER A 90 1.99 -14.49 -8.11
N HIS A 91 3.12 -15.09 -8.52
CA HIS A 91 3.25 -15.73 -9.83
C HIS A 91 2.27 -16.89 -10.04
N HIS A 92 1.99 -17.66 -8.99
CA HIS A 92 1.03 -18.76 -9.03
C HIS A 92 -0.44 -18.33 -9.19
N PHE A 93 -0.78 -17.06 -8.92
CA PHE A 93 -2.14 -16.53 -9.11
C PHE A 93 -2.41 -16.01 -10.53
N GLN A 94 -1.39 -15.94 -11.39
CA GLN A 94 -1.53 -15.46 -12.76
C GLN A 94 -1.81 -16.57 -13.79
N ASP A 95 -1.47 -17.82 -13.48
CA ASP A 95 -1.80 -19.01 -14.28
C ASP A 95 -3.25 -19.48 -14.03
#